data_AF-A0A373CAI7-F1
#
_entry.id   AF-A0A373CAI7-F1
#
_cell.length_a   1.000
_cell.length_b   1.000
_cell.length_c   1.000
_cell.angle_alpha   90.00
_cell.angle_beta   90.00
_cell.angle_gamma   90.00
#
_symmetry.space_group_name_H-M   'P 1'
#
loop_
_entity.id
_entity.type
_entity.pdbx_description
1 polymer ?
#
loop_
_entity_poly.entity_id
_entity_poly.type
_entity_poly.pdbx_seq_one_letter_code
_entity_poly.pdbx_strand_id
1 'polypeptide(L)'
;MDEMQKIQYAANSYYNRGLEMAKERNLSGAARFLKRALQFNKYHTDARNLLGLIFYEMGETSDALIQWVISINLQPDGNRADYYLDEVQRKPGQLEIASQMVKKFNQALFYAQNDSDDLAVLQLKRIVDEKPNFVKAHLLLALLYMEHGDYTKAGKSLFKVLQIDNNNEKATRYMEYVKSRTGKAEVEKRKMKNAFSHREMQDDDVILPPTYKENTGWQSIINIGIGLVLGAVMVVFLIMPARERTLNYEHNQEMQSYTDKLNIANQETDKLKLQVEDYQKQKEDAEGQLNDLKGDSGSTVNQYAALAKILDAYRKGDTNTAVLTYVDMDQSKITDDSSVAILNEIKADMDANAPTVLMAAAAQSNSVGDYDSALRYYERYMEFNDKNPEVIYNMGMVYKAKGDTDNANQMFGQVIMNFADSEFAEKAKEERGY
;
A
#
# COMPACT_ATOMS: atom_id res chain seq x y z
N MET A 1 9.88 -42.38 14.34
CA MET A 1 9.96 -40.92 14.55
C MET A 1 8.56 -40.39 14.66
N ASP A 2 8.28 -39.74 15.79
CA ASP A 2 7.05 -38.99 16.05
C ASP A 2 6.82 -37.92 14.96
N GLU A 3 5.57 -37.62 14.63
CA GLU A 3 5.20 -36.69 13.54
C GLU A 3 5.69 -35.27 13.86
N MET A 4 5.63 -34.86 15.13
CA MET A 4 6.22 -33.60 15.60
C MET A 4 7.75 -33.56 15.45
N GLN A 5 8.45 -34.66 15.72
CA GLN A 5 9.90 -34.74 15.48
C GLN A 5 10.22 -34.53 14.00
N LYS A 6 9.47 -35.15 13.08
CA LYS A 6 9.70 -34.99 11.64
C LYS A 6 9.51 -33.53 11.19
N ILE A 7 8.49 -32.85 11.71
CA ILE A 7 8.23 -31.43 11.43
C ILE A 7 9.39 -30.56 11.95
N GLN A 8 9.88 -30.83 13.16
CA GLN A 8 11.02 -30.10 13.72
C GLN A 8 12.32 -30.34 12.93
N TYR A 9 12.59 -31.57 12.53
CA TYR A 9 13.75 -31.90 11.68
C TYR A 9 13.67 -31.18 10.33
N ALA A 10 12.49 -31.15 9.70
CA ALA A 10 12.28 -30.43 8.45
C ALA A 10 12.55 -28.93 8.65
N ALA A 11 11.97 -28.31 9.69
CA ALA A 11 12.17 -26.89 9.99
C ALA A 11 13.66 -26.55 10.19
N ASN A 12 14.39 -27.35 11.00
CA ASN A 12 15.82 -27.15 11.26
C ASN A 12 16.67 -27.33 9.98
N SER A 13 16.31 -28.27 9.11
CA SER A 13 16.98 -28.47 7.83
C SER A 13 16.84 -27.25 6.91
N TYR A 14 15.62 -26.72 6.77
CA TYR A 14 15.38 -25.49 6.01
C TYR A 14 16.10 -24.28 6.64
N TYR A 15 16.13 -24.18 7.97
CA TYR A 15 16.88 -23.14 8.69
C TYR A 15 18.39 -23.22 8.39
N ASN A 16 19.00 -24.40 8.53
CA ASN A 16 20.42 -24.59 8.27
C ASN A 16 20.78 -24.26 6.82
N ARG A 17 19.92 -24.63 5.85
CA ARG A 17 20.11 -24.26 4.45
C ARG A 17 20.01 -22.75 4.24
N GLY A 18 19.04 -22.10 4.88
CA GLY A 18 18.90 -20.64 4.87
C GLY A 18 20.11 -19.93 5.46
N LEU A 19 20.63 -20.42 6.58
CA LEU A 19 21.85 -19.91 7.22
C LEU A 19 23.07 -20.02 6.30
N GLU A 20 23.24 -21.15 5.62
CA GLU A 20 24.36 -21.33 4.70
C GLU A 20 24.27 -20.36 3.50
N MET A 21 23.07 -20.21 2.92
CA MET A 21 22.84 -19.23 1.85
C MET A 21 23.09 -17.78 2.32
N ALA A 22 22.75 -17.46 3.57
CA ALA A 22 23.00 -16.13 4.12
C ALA A 22 24.52 -15.84 4.23
N LYS A 23 25.33 -16.84 4.60
CA LYS A 23 26.81 -16.71 4.61
C LYS A 23 27.39 -16.50 3.22
N GLU A 24 26.80 -17.11 2.20
CA GLU A 24 27.14 -16.90 0.79
C GLU A 24 26.65 -15.53 0.25
N ARG A 25 26.00 -14.71 1.09
CA ARG A 25 25.28 -13.47 0.72
C ARG A 25 24.20 -13.68 -0.35
N ASN A 26 23.65 -14.88 -0.46
CA ASN A 26 22.43 -15.15 -1.21
C ASN A 26 21.22 -14.85 -0.29
N LEU A 27 20.95 -13.56 -0.09
CA LEU A 27 19.98 -13.08 0.89
C LEU A 27 18.54 -13.43 0.48
N SER A 28 18.18 -13.26 -0.79
CA SER A 28 16.84 -13.63 -1.28
C SER A 28 16.61 -15.14 -1.24
N GLY A 29 17.63 -15.94 -1.54
CA GLY A 29 17.58 -17.40 -1.38
C GLY A 29 17.40 -17.79 0.08
N ALA A 30 18.25 -17.26 0.96
CA ALA A 30 18.18 -17.49 2.40
C ALA A 30 16.79 -17.16 2.97
N ALA A 31 16.24 -15.99 2.63
CA ALA A 31 14.91 -15.58 3.06
C ALA A 31 13.82 -16.58 2.64
N ARG A 32 13.91 -17.17 1.44
CA ARG A 32 12.97 -18.18 0.94
C ARG A 32 13.02 -19.47 1.78
N PHE A 33 14.22 -19.96 2.07
CA PHE A 33 14.42 -21.15 2.90
C PHE A 33 13.99 -20.91 4.36
N LEU A 34 14.25 -19.73 4.92
CA LEU A 34 13.82 -19.39 6.27
C LEU A 34 12.30 -19.25 6.38
N LYS A 35 11.63 -18.65 5.38
CA LYS A 35 10.17 -18.65 5.31
C LYS A 35 9.61 -20.07 5.27
N ARG A 36 10.26 -20.99 4.55
CA ARG A 36 9.88 -22.41 4.53
C ARG A 36 10.09 -23.07 5.89
N ALA A 37 11.19 -22.79 6.59
CA ALA A 37 11.41 -23.25 7.96
C ALA A 37 10.27 -22.80 8.90
N LEU A 38 9.84 -21.54 8.78
CA LEU A 38 8.73 -20.98 9.57
C LEU A 38 7.35 -21.55 9.21
N GLN A 39 7.16 -22.07 7.99
CA GLN A 39 5.94 -22.80 7.62
C GLN A 39 5.85 -24.15 8.36
N PHE A 40 6.98 -24.82 8.58
CA PHE A 40 7.02 -26.07 9.35
C PHE A 40 6.99 -25.80 10.86
N ASN A 41 7.72 -24.80 11.34
CA ASN A 41 7.70 -24.39 12.74
C ASN A 41 7.59 -22.86 12.86
N LYS A 42 6.36 -22.39 13.10
CA LYS A 42 6.06 -20.96 13.30
C LYS A 42 6.71 -20.36 14.56
N TYR A 43 7.14 -21.20 15.49
CA TYR A 43 7.76 -20.83 16.76
C TYR A 43 9.30 -20.80 16.72
N HIS A 44 9.92 -21.06 15.55
CA HIS A 44 11.37 -21.10 15.43
C HIS A 44 12.00 -19.70 15.52
N THR A 45 12.42 -19.30 16.72
CA THR A 45 12.94 -17.95 17.02
C THR A 45 14.22 -17.63 16.25
N ASP A 46 15.18 -18.56 16.15
CA ASP A 46 16.42 -18.33 15.39
C ASP A 46 16.16 -18.06 13.90
N ALA A 47 15.22 -18.78 13.29
CA ALA A 47 14.83 -18.56 11.90
C ALA A 47 14.19 -17.18 11.71
N ARG A 48 13.40 -16.70 12.67
CA ARG A 48 12.86 -15.32 12.66
C ARG A 48 13.95 -14.27 12.82
N ASN A 49 14.87 -14.48 13.76
CA ASN A 49 15.98 -13.58 14.01
C ASN A 49 16.86 -13.40 12.77
N LEU A 50 17.23 -14.52 12.14
CA LEU A 50 18.02 -14.50 10.92
C LEU A 50 17.24 -13.89 9.73
N LEU A 51 15.95 -14.19 9.61
CA LEU A 51 15.11 -13.59 8.57
C LEU A 51 15.01 -12.06 8.75
N GLY A 52 14.89 -11.58 9.99
CA GLY A 52 14.89 -10.16 10.30
C GLY A 52 16.22 -9.48 9.93
N LEU A 53 17.36 -10.10 10.25
CA LEU A 53 18.67 -9.60 9.82
C LEU A 53 18.80 -9.50 8.30
N ILE A 54 18.35 -10.52 7.58
CA ILE A 54 18.37 -10.52 6.12
C ILE A 54 17.53 -9.38 5.55
N PHE A 55 16.32 -9.15 6.09
CA PHE A 55 15.50 -8.02 5.66
C PHE A 55 16.14 -6.67 5.97
N TYR A 56 16.77 -6.54 7.14
CA TYR A 56 17.46 -5.31 7.52
C TYR A 56 18.64 -4.99 6.58
N GLU A 57 19.44 -6.00 6.23
CA GLU A 57 20.53 -5.89 5.25
C GLU A 57 20.03 -5.47 3.86
N MET A 58 18.88 -6.00 3.42
CA MET A 58 18.23 -5.64 2.15
C MET A 58 17.46 -4.31 2.18
N GLY A 59 17.58 -3.53 3.26
CA GLY A 59 16.90 -2.24 3.43
C GLY A 59 15.41 -2.34 3.72
N GLU A 60 14.88 -3.55 3.93
CA GLU A 60 13.48 -3.85 4.25
C GLU A 60 13.25 -3.76 5.78
N THR A 61 13.54 -2.59 6.36
CA THR A 61 13.55 -2.40 7.83
C THR A 61 12.21 -2.73 8.50
N SER A 62 11.08 -2.43 7.87
CA SER A 62 9.75 -2.76 8.41
C SER A 62 9.51 -4.28 8.50
N ASP A 63 9.91 -5.02 7.46
CA ASP A 63 9.82 -6.49 7.45
C ASP A 63 10.74 -7.11 8.52
N ALA A 64 11.92 -6.51 8.75
CA ALA A 64 12.85 -6.92 9.80
C ALA A 64 12.25 -6.78 11.21
N LEU A 65 11.69 -5.61 11.50
CA LEU A 65 11.06 -5.31 12.78
C LEU A 65 9.91 -6.27 13.10
N ILE A 66 9.07 -6.59 12.11
CA ILE A 66 7.99 -7.57 12.28
C ILE A 66 8.56 -8.92 12.75
N GLN A 67 9.64 -9.41 12.14
CA GLN A 67 10.21 -10.70 12.53
C GLN A 67 10.80 -10.68 13.94
N TRP A 68 11.50 -9.61 14.32
CA TRP A 68 12.10 -9.50 15.65
C TRP A 68 11.06 -9.28 16.75
N VAL A 69 10.02 -8.49 16.49
CA VAL A 69 8.88 -8.32 17.42
C VAL A 69 8.15 -9.65 17.62
N ILE A 70 7.92 -10.43 16.57
CA ILE A 70 7.33 -11.77 16.73
C ILE A 70 8.30 -12.67 17.50
N SER A 71 9.60 -12.63 17.21
CA SER A 71 10.59 -13.44 17.89
C SER A 71 10.62 -13.18 19.40
N ILE A 72 10.62 -11.92 19.84
CA ILE A 72 10.67 -11.58 21.27
C ILE A 72 9.36 -11.93 22.01
N ASN A 73 8.21 -11.84 21.34
CA ASN A 73 6.95 -12.32 21.89
C ASN A 73 6.91 -13.84 22.09
N LEU A 74 7.66 -14.60 21.28
CA LEU A 74 7.76 -16.06 21.39
C LEU A 74 8.77 -16.51 22.44
N GLN A 75 9.87 -15.77 22.59
CA GLN A 75 10.90 -16.01 23.59
C GLN A 75 11.34 -14.64 24.16
N PRO A 76 10.77 -14.23 25.30
CA PRO A 76 11.10 -12.95 25.93
C PRO A 76 12.53 -12.91 26.50
N ASP A 77 12.98 -14.02 27.09
CA ASP A 77 14.26 -14.08 27.79
C ASP A 77 15.40 -14.63 26.91
N GLY A 78 16.54 -13.94 26.91
CA GLY A 78 17.77 -14.38 26.24
C GLY A 78 17.69 -14.37 24.69
N ASN A 79 16.72 -13.68 24.11
CA ASN A 79 16.53 -13.62 22.67
C ASN A 79 17.36 -12.50 22.04
N ARG A 80 18.12 -12.84 20.98
CA ARG A 80 18.93 -11.86 20.21
C ARG A 80 18.09 -10.77 19.53
N ALA A 81 16.79 -11.02 19.33
CA ALA A 81 15.85 -10.01 18.84
C ALA A 81 15.86 -8.73 19.68
N ASP A 82 16.08 -8.84 20.99
CA ASP A 82 16.14 -7.69 21.90
C ASP A 82 17.26 -6.72 21.49
N TYR A 83 18.46 -7.26 21.26
CA TYR A 83 19.61 -6.50 20.77
C TYR A 83 19.34 -5.83 19.42
N TYR A 84 18.73 -6.54 18.46
CA TYR A 84 18.43 -5.98 17.14
C TYR A 84 17.35 -4.89 17.19
N LEU A 85 16.32 -5.06 18.01
CA LEU A 85 15.27 -4.06 18.21
C LEU A 85 15.84 -2.82 18.88
N ASP A 86 16.67 -2.99 19.90
CA ASP A 86 17.36 -1.89 20.58
C ASP A 86 18.28 -1.12 19.62
N GLU A 87 19.03 -1.80 18.74
CA GLU A 87 19.88 -1.13 17.73
C GLU A 87 19.07 -0.23 16.78
N VAL A 88 17.87 -0.66 16.37
CA VAL A 88 16.99 0.10 15.47
C VAL A 88 16.20 1.17 16.22
N GLN A 89 15.73 0.89 17.43
CA GLN A 89 14.92 1.82 18.22
C GLN A 89 15.74 2.95 18.85
N ARG A 90 17.02 2.70 19.17
CA ARG A 90 17.94 3.73 19.70
C ARG A 90 18.22 4.87 18.74
N LYS A 91 17.93 4.71 17.45
CA LYS A 91 18.07 5.77 16.44
C LYS A 91 16.74 6.51 16.30
N PRO A 92 16.61 7.73 16.86
CA PRO A 92 15.35 8.47 16.83
C PRO A 92 14.87 8.67 15.39
N GLY A 93 13.58 8.42 15.16
CA GLY A 93 12.95 8.61 13.85
C GLY A 93 13.21 7.49 12.82
N GLN A 94 14.00 6.46 13.12
CA GLN A 94 14.27 5.40 12.15
C GLN A 94 13.03 4.56 11.79
N LEU A 95 12.14 4.35 12.76
CA LEU A 95 10.83 3.72 12.56
C LEU A 95 9.93 4.56 11.66
N GLU A 96 9.89 5.87 11.88
CA GLU A 96 9.12 6.81 11.06
C GLU A 96 9.66 6.85 9.63
N ILE A 97 10.98 6.91 9.47
CA ILE A 97 11.64 6.83 8.15
C ILE A 97 11.27 5.52 7.45
N ALA A 98 11.34 4.38 8.14
CA ALA A 98 10.97 3.09 7.56
C ALA A 98 9.50 3.05 7.09
N SER A 99 8.57 3.56 7.92
CA SER A 99 7.15 3.68 7.57
C SER A 99 6.93 4.56 6.34
N GLN A 100 7.55 5.75 6.31
CA GLN A 100 7.48 6.66 5.17
C GLN A 100 8.08 6.04 3.90
N MET A 101 9.17 5.26 4.02
CA MET A 101 9.78 4.57 2.88
C MET A 101 8.85 3.53 2.28
N VAL A 102 8.15 2.74 3.11
CA VAL A 102 7.15 1.77 2.63
C VAL A 102 6.02 2.49 1.88
N LYS A 103 5.53 3.60 2.42
CA LYS A 103 4.48 4.41 1.77
C LYS A 103 4.94 4.96 0.41
N LYS A 104 6.12 5.58 0.35
CA LYS A 104 6.71 6.09 -0.91
C LYS A 104 6.92 4.97 -1.93
N PHE A 105 7.41 3.80 -1.49
CA PHE A 105 7.64 2.65 -2.35
C PHE A 105 6.33 2.08 -2.93
N ASN A 106 5.30 1.92 -2.10
CA ASN A 106 4.00 1.44 -2.57
C ASN A 106 3.35 2.43 -3.54
N GLN A 107 3.52 3.73 -3.32
CA GLN A 107 3.07 4.76 -4.27
C GLN A 107 3.82 4.68 -5.60
N ALA A 108 5.14 4.47 -5.57
CA ALA A 108 5.92 4.31 -6.79
C ALA A 108 5.57 3.02 -7.55
N LEU A 109 5.28 1.93 -6.82
CA LEU A 109 4.76 0.69 -7.41
C LEU A 109 3.40 0.91 -8.06
N PHE A 110 2.50 1.66 -7.42
CA PHE A 110 1.21 2.03 -8.00
C PHE A 110 1.40 2.82 -9.31
N TYR A 111 2.29 3.81 -9.34
CA TYR A 111 2.59 4.54 -10.57
C TYR A 111 3.12 3.63 -11.69
N ALA A 112 4.02 2.70 -11.36
CA ALA A 112 4.54 1.72 -12.32
C ALA A 112 3.47 0.74 -12.84
N GLN A 113 2.40 0.50 -12.09
CA GLN A 113 1.30 -0.39 -12.51
C GLN A 113 0.23 0.30 -13.36
N ASN A 114 0.22 1.64 -13.37
CA ASN A 114 -0.76 2.45 -14.10
C ASN A 114 -0.08 3.25 -15.24
N ASP A 115 0.94 2.66 -15.87
CA ASP A 115 1.71 3.21 -16.99
C ASP A 115 2.24 4.65 -16.75
N SER A 116 2.44 5.02 -15.49
CA SER A 116 2.93 6.33 -15.05
C SER A 116 4.42 6.26 -14.70
N ASP A 117 5.21 5.71 -15.61
CA ASP A 117 6.59 5.27 -15.35
C ASP A 117 7.53 6.40 -14.97
N ASP A 118 7.39 7.59 -15.54
CA ASP A 118 8.22 8.75 -15.21
C ASP A 118 8.08 9.17 -13.74
N LEU A 119 6.85 9.14 -13.22
CA LEU A 119 6.56 9.43 -11.80
C LEU A 119 7.11 8.31 -10.91
N ALA A 120 6.97 7.06 -11.33
CA ALA A 120 7.51 5.91 -10.62
C ALA A 120 9.04 5.99 -10.52
N VAL A 121 9.73 6.24 -11.64
CA VAL A 121 11.19 6.41 -11.70
C VAL A 121 11.66 7.57 -10.82
N LEU A 122 10.97 8.71 -10.83
CA LEU A 122 11.31 9.86 -9.99
C LEU A 122 11.23 9.53 -8.50
N GLN A 123 10.15 8.87 -8.07
CA GLN A 123 9.98 8.47 -6.67
C GLN A 123 11.00 7.39 -6.27
N LEU A 124 11.22 6.38 -7.11
CA LEU A 124 12.18 5.32 -6.84
C LEU A 124 13.62 5.82 -6.74
N LYS A 125 14.02 6.81 -7.56
CA LYS A 125 15.32 7.48 -7.43
C LYS A 125 15.52 8.07 -6.03
N ARG A 126 14.55 8.85 -5.55
CA ARG A 126 14.59 9.43 -4.20
C ARG A 126 14.71 8.34 -3.13
N ILE A 127 13.96 7.25 -3.28
CA ILE A 127 14.00 6.12 -2.35
C ILE A 127 15.39 5.48 -2.31
N VAL A 128 16.02 5.22 -3.46
CA VAL A 128 17.35 4.59 -3.49
C VAL A 128 18.48 5.54 -3.09
N ASP A 129 18.28 6.85 -3.25
CA ASP A 129 19.21 7.87 -2.75
C ASP A 129 19.16 7.96 -1.21
N GLU A 130 17.96 7.89 -0.62
CA GLU A 130 17.75 7.86 0.84
C GLU A 130 18.15 6.50 1.45
N LYS A 131 17.92 5.39 0.74
CA LYS A 131 18.19 4.01 1.17
C LYS A 131 18.88 3.20 0.06
N PRO A 132 20.23 3.30 -0.06
CA PRO A 132 20.99 2.64 -1.13
C PRO A 132 20.98 1.10 -1.08
N ASN A 133 20.60 0.51 0.06
CA ASN A 133 20.52 -0.93 0.22
C ASN A 133 19.13 -1.50 -0.07
N PHE A 134 18.14 -0.69 -0.45
CA PHE A 134 16.76 -1.15 -0.64
C PHE A 134 16.61 -1.96 -1.95
N VAL A 135 16.74 -3.28 -1.84
CA VAL A 135 16.82 -4.19 -2.99
C VAL A 135 15.57 -4.14 -3.88
N LYS A 136 14.36 -4.14 -3.30
CA LYS A 136 13.09 -4.08 -4.05
C LYS A 136 12.99 -2.80 -4.89
N ALA A 137 13.41 -1.65 -4.35
CA ALA A 137 13.39 -0.38 -5.08
C ALA A 137 14.37 -0.37 -6.25
N HIS A 138 15.59 -0.88 -6.08
CA HIS A 138 16.55 -1.00 -7.17
C HIS A 138 16.08 -1.96 -8.28
N LEU A 139 15.44 -3.08 -7.92
CA LEU A 139 14.89 -4.03 -8.89
C LEU A 139 13.76 -3.41 -9.72
N LEU A 140 12.82 -2.71 -9.07
CA LEU A 140 11.72 -2.05 -9.79
C LEU A 140 12.25 -0.90 -10.67
N LEU A 141 13.18 -0.10 -10.16
CA LEU A 141 13.82 0.96 -10.93
C LEU A 141 14.58 0.42 -12.15
N ALA A 142 15.26 -0.71 -12.00
CA ALA A 142 15.93 -1.38 -13.11
C ALA A 142 14.95 -1.88 -14.18
N LEU A 143 13.80 -2.42 -13.75
CA LEU A 143 12.76 -2.89 -14.65
C LEU A 143 12.19 -1.75 -15.50
N LEU A 144 11.85 -0.62 -14.87
CA LEU A 144 11.36 0.58 -15.58
C LEU A 144 12.41 1.15 -16.55
N TYR A 145 13.69 1.16 -16.16
CA TYR A 145 14.74 1.55 -17.10
C TYR A 145 14.90 0.57 -18.27
N MET A 146 14.67 -0.72 -18.07
CA MET A 146 14.71 -1.71 -19.16
C MET A 146 13.56 -1.49 -20.15
N GLU A 147 12.39 -1.14 -19.64
CA GLU A 147 11.18 -0.83 -20.42
C GLU A 147 11.38 0.43 -21.27
N HIS A 148 11.95 1.49 -20.70
CA HIS A 148 12.32 2.71 -21.43
C HIS A 148 13.54 2.57 -22.36
N GLY A 149 14.15 1.38 -22.48
CA GLY A 149 15.35 1.15 -23.29
C GLY A 149 16.65 1.74 -22.69
N ASP A 150 16.58 2.26 -21.46
CA ASP A 150 17.66 2.88 -20.68
C ASP A 150 18.58 1.82 -20.02
N TYR A 151 19.07 0.86 -20.82
CA TYR A 151 19.79 -0.32 -20.33
C TYR A 151 21.05 -0.02 -19.51
N THR A 152 21.71 1.13 -19.75
CA THR A 152 22.89 1.53 -18.98
C THR A 152 22.55 1.90 -17.54
N LYS A 153 21.41 2.56 -17.31
CA LYS A 153 20.91 2.90 -15.97
C LYS A 153 20.37 1.66 -15.27
N ALA A 154 19.65 0.81 -15.99
CA ALA A 154 19.20 -0.49 -15.48
C ALA A 154 20.38 -1.32 -14.94
N GLY A 155 21.46 -1.45 -15.72
CA GLY A 155 22.66 -2.17 -15.32
C GLY A 155 23.30 -1.63 -14.03
N LYS A 156 23.31 -0.29 -13.82
CA LYS A 156 23.82 0.30 -12.57
C LYS A 156 22.97 -0.10 -11.35
N SER A 157 21.64 -0.02 -11.47
CA SER A 157 20.72 -0.43 -10.41
C SER A 157 20.84 -1.92 -10.09
N LEU A 158 20.92 -2.78 -11.10
CA LEU A 158 21.09 -4.22 -10.92
C LEU A 158 22.45 -4.58 -10.31
N PHE A 159 23.50 -3.86 -10.68
CA PHE A 159 24.81 -4.04 -10.07
C PHE A 159 24.76 -3.74 -8.57
N LYS A 160 24.05 -2.68 -8.15
CA LYS A 160 23.84 -2.38 -6.72
C LYS A 160 23.13 -3.52 -5.98
N VAL A 161 22.10 -4.11 -6.58
CA VAL A 161 21.42 -5.28 -6.00
C VAL A 161 22.41 -6.44 -5.80
N LEU A 162 23.21 -6.75 -6.83
CA LEU A 162 24.18 -7.84 -6.77
C LEU A 162 25.37 -7.57 -5.83
N GLN A 163 25.59 -6.32 -5.38
CA GLN A 163 26.55 -6.03 -4.30
C GLN A 163 25.99 -6.34 -2.91
N ILE A 164 24.66 -6.33 -2.75
CA ILE A 164 23.96 -6.54 -1.48
C ILE A 164 23.58 -8.03 -1.35
N ASP A 165 22.99 -8.57 -2.42
CA ASP A 165 22.53 -9.94 -2.58
C ASP A 165 23.19 -10.55 -3.82
N ASN A 166 24.34 -11.19 -3.60
CA ASN A 166 25.25 -11.67 -4.65
C ASN A 166 24.59 -12.64 -5.63
N ASN A 167 23.51 -13.31 -5.22
CA ASN A 167 22.85 -14.33 -6.02
C ASN A 167 21.33 -14.08 -6.14
N ASN A 168 20.95 -12.80 -6.20
CA ASN A 168 19.56 -12.42 -6.44
C ASN A 168 19.08 -12.92 -7.81
N GLU A 169 18.19 -13.91 -7.81
CA GLU A 169 17.66 -14.56 -9.03
C GLU A 169 17.11 -13.56 -10.06
N LYS A 170 16.37 -12.55 -9.60
CA LYS A 170 15.80 -11.52 -10.47
C LYS A 170 16.88 -10.62 -11.03
N ALA A 171 17.79 -10.13 -10.18
CA ALA A 171 18.84 -9.22 -10.61
C ALA A 171 19.79 -9.88 -11.63
N THR A 172 20.16 -11.14 -11.42
CA THR A 172 20.98 -11.92 -12.35
C THR A 172 20.29 -12.04 -13.70
N ARG A 173 19.01 -12.46 -13.73
CA ARG A 173 18.23 -12.59 -14.97
C ARG A 173 18.08 -11.25 -15.71
N TYR A 174 17.75 -10.18 -14.99
CA TYR A 174 17.63 -8.85 -15.58
C TYR A 174 18.98 -8.33 -16.09
N MET A 175 20.09 -8.66 -15.39
CA MET A 175 21.43 -8.25 -15.79
C MET A 175 21.86 -8.96 -17.08
N GLU A 176 21.55 -10.25 -17.24
CA GLU A 176 21.78 -10.98 -18.49
C GLU A 176 21.04 -10.34 -19.67
N TYR A 177 19.78 -9.96 -19.47
CA TYR A 177 18.98 -9.27 -20.48
C TYR A 177 19.57 -7.89 -20.84
N VAL A 178 19.96 -7.09 -19.84
CA VAL A 178 20.60 -5.78 -20.05
C VAL A 178 21.93 -5.93 -20.81
N LYS A 179 22.72 -6.96 -20.51
CA LYS A 179 24.01 -7.22 -21.17
C LYS A 179 23.83 -7.56 -22.65
N SER A 180 22.80 -8.33 -23.02
CA SER A 180 22.55 -8.69 -24.42
C SER A 180 22.13 -7.49 -25.27
N ARG A 181 21.42 -6.52 -24.69
CA ARG A 181 20.94 -5.30 -25.37
C ARG A 181 21.94 -4.15 -25.44
N THR A 182 22.97 -4.14 -24.60
CA THR A 182 23.98 -3.06 -24.54
C THR A 182 25.21 -3.30 -25.41
N GLY A 183 25.30 -4.42 -26.13
CA GLY A 183 26.49 -4.81 -26.90
C GLY A 183 27.74 -5.12 -26.05
N LYS A 184 27.68 -4.89 -24.73
CA LYS A 184 28.75 -5.14 -23.77
C LYS A 184 28.89 -6.62 -23.39
N ALA A 185 27.93 -7.47 -23.77
CA ALA A 185 28.04 -8.92 -23.62
C ALA A 185 29.34 -9.45 -24.28
N GLU A 186 29.74 -8.95 -25.45
CA GLU A 186 30.98 -9.38 -26.12
C GLU A 186 32.25 -8.82 -25.47
N VAL A 187 32.20 -7.59 -24.94
CA VAL A 187 33.34 -6.91 -24.30
C VAL A 187 33.74 -7.61 -23.00
N GLU A 188 32.77 -8.03 -22.18
CA GLU A 188 33.00 -8.78 -20.95
C GLU A 188 33.39 -10.24 -21.24
N LYS A 189 32.80 -10.88 -22.26
CA LYS A 189 33.20 -12.23 -22.69
C LYS A 189 34.63 -12.25 -23.23
N ARG A 190 35.07 -11.18 -23.91
CA ARG A 190 36.48 -10.96 -24.33
C ARG A 190 37.39 -10.68 -23.13
N LYS A 191 36.98 -9.87 -22.16
CA LYS A 191 37.77 -9.63 -20.94
C LYS A 191 37.95 -10.91 -20.12
N MET A 192 36.93 -11.77 -20.03
CA MET A 192 37.04 -13.07 -19.36
C MET A 192 37.85 -14.10 -20.17
N LYS A 193 37.80 -14.08 -21.51
CA LYS A 193 38.69 -14.90 -22.36
C LYS A 193 40.16 -14.47 -22.23
N ASN A 194 40.41 -13.15 -22.18
CA ASN A 194 41.75 -12.59 -22.10
C ASN A 194 42.33 -12.65 -20.68
N ALA A 195 41.50 -12.79 -19.64
CA ALA A 195 41.96 -13.06 -18.27
C ALA A 195 42.57 -14.47 -18.13
N PHE A 196 42.36 -15.37 -19.10
CA PHE A 196 42.88 -16.75 -19.10
C PHE A 196 43.68 -17.14 -20.35
N SER A 197 44.04 -16.20 -21.23
CA SER A 197 44.93 -16.48 -22.36
C SER A 197 46.34 -15.98 -22.09
N HIS A 198 47.26 -16.88 -21.75
CA HIS A 198 48.69 -16.62 -21.97
C HIS A 198 48.91 -16.56 -23.49
N ARG A 199 49.48 -15.46 -23.97
CA ARG A 199 49.92 -15.33 -25.37
C ARG A 199 51.41 -15.06 -25.38
N GLU A 200 52.18 -16.00 -25.91
CA GLU A 200 53.55 -15.79 -26.37
C GLU A 200 53.55 -14.96 -27.67
N MET A 201 54.57 -14.12 -27.83
CA MET A 201 54.87 -13.36 -29.05
C MET A 201 55.89 -14.11 -29.91
N GLN A 202 55.76 -14.04 -31.24
CA GLN A 202 56.88 -14.12 -32.20
C GLN A 202 56.61 -13.26 -33.45
N ASP A 203 57.69 -12.68 -33.98
CA ASP A 203 57.82 -11.81 -35.17
C ASP A 203 57.97 -12.59 -36.48
N ASP A 204 57.72 -11.95 -37.64
CA ASP A 204 58.68 -11.83 -38.76
C ASP A 204 58.08 -11.23 -40.06
N ASP A 205 58.90 -10.39 -40.72
CA ASP A 205 58.67 -9.63 -41.97
C ASP A 205 58.73 -10.46 -43.27
N VAL A 206 58.03 -10.04 -44.34
CA VAL A 206 58.35 -10.45 -45.74
C VAL A 206 58.05 -9.34 -46.78
N ILE A 207 59.02 -9.13 -47.68
CA ILE A 207 59.13 -8.13 -48.77
C ILE A 207 58.46 -8.62 -50.08
N LEU A 208 57.88 -7.71 -50.88
CA LEU A 208 57.31 -7.95 -52.22
C LEU A 208 58.09 -7.21 -53.33
N PRO A 209 58.33 -7.80 -54.53
CA PRO A 209 58.82 -7.06 -55.70
C PRO A 209 57.71 -6.76 -56.73
N PRO A 210 57.83 -5.74 -57.60
CA PRO A 210 56.80 -5.38 -58.58
C PRO A 210 57.19 -5.67 -60.05
N THR A 211 56.22 -5.97 -60.92
CA THR A 211 56.42 -5.90 -62.39
C THR A 211 55.17 -5.46 -63.18
N TYR A 212 55.29 -4.27 -63.79
CA TYR A 212 54.98 -3.77 -65.15
C TYR A 212 53.65 -4.07 -65.91
N LYS A 213 53.11 -3.02 -66.58
CA LYS A 213 51.87 -2.97 -67.38
C LYS A 213 52.11 -2.42 -68.80
N GLU A 214 51.34 -2.89 -69.78
CA GLU A 214 51.15 -2.29 -71.13
C GLU A 214 49.68 -1.93 -71.43
N ASN A 215 49.46 -1.06 -72.41
CA ASN A 215 48.31 -0.14 -72.50
C ASN A 215 47.53 -0.26 -73.84
N THR A 216 46.31 -0.83 -73.81
CA THR A 216 45.31 -0.84 -74.90
C THR A 216 43.87 -0.54 -74.41
N GLY A 217 43.72 0.25 -73.35
CA GLY A 217 42.47 0.31 -72.57
C GLY A 217 41.29 1.14 -73.13
N TRP A 218 41.51 2.09 -74.05
CA TRP A 218 40.51 3.16 -74.25
C TRP A 218 39.24 2.75 -75.03
N GLN A 219 39.33 1.82 -75.99
CA GLN A 219 38.14 1.37 -76.74
C GLN A 219 37.23 0.46 -75.91
N SER A 220 37.81 -0.41 -75.08
CA SER A 220 37.04 -1.28 -74.17
C SER A 220 36.25 -0.46 -73.15
N ILE A 221 36.81 0.66 -72.68
CA ILE A 221 36.15 1.55 -71.71
C ILE A 221 34.84 2.13 -72.29
N ILE A 222 34.82 2.50 -73.57
CA ILE A 222 33.63 3.08 -74.20
C ILE A 222 32.50 2.05 -74.32
N ASN A 223 32.80 0.83 -74.77
CA ASN A 223 31.78 -0.23 -74.91
C ASN A 223 31.23 -0.69 -73.55
N ILE A 224 32.10 -0.77 -72.53
CA ILE A 224 31.68 -1.02 -71.15
C ILE A 224 30.77 0.10 -70.65
N GLY A 225 31.09 1.36 -70.97
CA GLY A 225 30.25 2.51 -70.62
C GLY A 225 28.83 2.43 -71.19
N ILE A 226 28.69 2.09 -72.47
CA ILE A 226 27.37 1.94 -73.13
C ILE A 226 26.58 0.78 -72.50
N GLY A 227 27.22 -0.35 -72.25
CA GLY A 227 26.60 -1.51 -71.60
C GLY A 227 26.11 -1.21 -70.18
N LEU A 228 26.89 -0.45 -69.41
CA LEU A 228 26.51 -0.02 -68.06
C LEU A 228 25.30 0.93 -68.07
N VAL A 229 25.24 1.86 -69.02
CA VAL A 229 24.09 2.77 -69.16
C VAL A 229 22.83 2.01 -69.52
N LEU A 230 22.90 1.08 -70.49
CA LEU A 230 21.75 0.26 -70.87
C LEU A 230 21.29 -0.66 -69.72
N GLY A 231 22.24 -1.24 -68.97
CA GLY A 231 21.95 -2.01 -67.77
C GLY A 231 21.24 -1.19 -66.70
N ALA A 232 21.70 0.05 -66.45
CA ALA A 232 21.07 0.96 -65.49
C ALA A 232 19.63 1.33 -65.90
N VAL A 233 19.39 1.62 -67.18
CA VAL A 233 18.05 1.90 -67.71
C VAL A 233 17.11 0.71 -67.50
N MET A 234 17.58 -0.51 -67.76
CA MET A 234 16.76 -1.72 -67.56
C MET A 234 16.35 -1.91 -66.09
N VAL A 235 17.27 -1.65 -65.14
CA VAL A 235 16.98 -1.72 -63.70
C VAL A 235 15.91 -0.70 -63.31
N VAL A 236 16.02 0.54 -63.79
CA VAL A 236 15.08 1.62 -63.45
C VAL A 236 13.70 1.39 -64.05
N PHE A 237 13.59 0.91 -65.29
CA PHE A 237 12.30 0.82 -65.98
C PHE A 237 11.60 -0.53 -65.85
N LEU A 238 12.33 -1.64 -65.64
CA LEU A 238 11.73 -2.97 -65.55
C LEU A 238 11.72 -3.53 -64.12
N ILE A 239 12.79 -3.33 -63.35
CA ILE A 239 12.96 -3.99 -62.05
C ILE A 239 12.40 -3.13 -60.90
N MET A 240 12.71 -1.83 -60.88
CA MET A 240 12.24 -0.91 -59.83
C MET A 240 10.71 -0.89 -59.69
N PRO A 241 9.91 -0.72 -60.77
CA PRO A 241 8.45 -0.63 -60.63
C PRO A 241 7.83 -1.93 -60.10
N ALA A 242 8.39 -3.09 -60.45
CA ALA A 242 7.93 -4.37 -59.95
C ALA A 242 8.22 -4.55 -58.45
N ARG A 243 9.44 -4.16 -58.02
CA ARG A 243 9.83 -4.18 -56.60
C ARG A 243 9.06 -3.17 -55.75
N GLU A 244 8.83 -1.97 -56.26
CA GLU A 244 8.04 -0.95 -55.57
C GLU A 244 6.59 -1.40 -55.38
N ARG A 245 5.98 -2.08 -56.37
CA ARG A 245 4.63 -2.65 -56.22
C ARG A 245 4.56 -3.72 -55.14
N THR A 246 5.53 -4.64 -55.07
CA THR A 246 5.56 -5.67 -54.03
C THR A 246 5.80 -5.07 -52.65
N LEU A 247 6.71 -4.09 -52.53
CA LEU A 247 6.97 -3.37 -51.28
C LEU A 247 5.74 -2.59 -50.81
N ASN A 248 5.04 -1.89 -51.71
CA ASN A 248 3.82 -1.15 -51.38
C ASN A 248 2.67 -2.09 -51.00
N TYR A 249 2.59 -3.28 -51.60
CA TYR A 249 1.61 -4.29 -51.26
C TYR A 249 1.86 -4.89 -49.85
N GLU A 250 3.10 -5.26 -49.56
CA GLU A 250 3.51 -5.73 -48.22
C GLU A 250 3.29 -4.64 -47.16
N HIS A 251 3.70 -3.40 -47.46
CA HIS A 251 3.50 -2.25 -46.57
C HIS A 251 2.01 -1.98 -46.30
N ASN A 252 1.15 -2.05 -47.32
CA ASN A 252 -0.29 -1.88 -47.14
C ASN A 252 -0.93 -3.02 -46.33
N GLN A 253 -0.49 -4.27 -46.50
CA GLN A 253 -0.95 -5.38 -45.66
C GLN A 253 -0.49 -5.25 -44.20
N GLU A 254 0.76 -4.83 -43.98
CA GLU A 254 1.26 -4.56 -42.64
C GLU A 254 0.45 -3.44 -41.97
N MET A 255 0.18 -2.34 -42.68
CA MET A 255 -0.63 -1.21 -42.20
C MET A 255 -2.07 -1.62 -41.85
N GLN A 256 -2.70 -2.52 -42.63
CA GLN A 256 -3.99 -3.10 -42.26
C GLN A 256 -3.91 -3.92 -40.98
N SER A 257 -2.88 -4.76 -40.83
CA SER A 257 -2.68 -5.55 -39.60
C SER A 257 -2.43 -4.68 -38.35
N TYR A 258 -1.75 -3.54 -38.51
CA TYR A 258 -1.56 -2.56 -37.43
C TYR A 258 -2.87 -1.87 -37.08
N THR A 259 -3.68 -1.52 -38.07
CA THR A 259 -4.99 -0.90 -37.86
C THR A 259 -5.94 -1.85 -37.13
N ASP A 260 -5.96 -3.13 -37.49
CA ASP A 260 -6.78 -4.14 -36.82
C ASP A 260 -6.32 -4.39 -35.37
N LYS A 261 -5.00 -4.48 -35.14
CA LYS A 261 -4.44 -4.58 -33.78
C LYS A 261 -4.76 -3.35 -32.93
N LEU A 262 -4.69 -2.16 -33.51
CA LEU A 262 -5.01 -0.91 -32.83
C LEU A 262 -6.50 -0.84 -32.48
N ASN A 263 -7.39 -1.31 -33.36
CA ASN A 263 -8.82 -1.39 -33.08
C ASN A 263 -9.13 -2.40 -31.96
N ILE A 264 -8.49 -3.56 -31.95
CA ILE A 264 -8.64 -4.56 -30.86
C ILE A 264 -8.11 -3.99 -29.54
N ALA A 265 -6.94 -3.35 -29.56
CA ALA A 265 -6.35 -2.72 -28.38
C ALA A 265 -7.22 -1.57 -27.85
N ASN A 266 -7.82 -0.77 -28.73
CA ASN A 266 -8.77 0.28 -28.33
C ASN A 266 -10.04 -0.31 -27.71
N GLN A 267 -10.61 -1.37 -28.28
CA GLN A 267 -11.77 -2.07 -27.69
C GLN A 267 -11.44 -2.68 -26.32
N GLU A 268 -10.25 -3.26 -26.17
CA GLU A 268 -9.79 -3.79 -24.90
C GLU A 268 -9.55 -2.66 -23.88
N THR A 269 -9.02 -1.52 -24.32
CA THR A 269 -8.84 -0.32 -23.50
C THR A 269 -10.17 0.27 -23.06
N ASP A 270 -11.18 0.34 -23.94
CA ASP A 270 -12.52 0.79 -23.57
C ASP A 270 -13.17 -0.16 -22.56
N LYS A 271 -12.98 -1.47 -22.74
CA LYS A 271 -13.44 -2.48 -21.78
C LYS A 271 -12.72 -2.36 -20.43
N LEU A 272 -11.40 -2.18 -20.43
CA LEU A 272 -10.63 -1.96 -19.21
C LEU A 272 -11.05 -0.65 -18.52
N LYS A 273 -11.31 0.41 -19.29
CA LYS A 273 -11.78 1.69 -18.75
C LYS A 273 -13.13 1.55 -18.06
N LEU A 274 -14.06 0.81 -18.65
CA LEU A 274 -15.35 0.48 -18.03
C LEU A 274 -15.16 -0.38 -16.76
N GLN A 275 -14.23 -1.33 -16.77
CA GLN A 275 -13.89 -2.12 -15.58
C GLN A 275 -13.23 -1.27 -14.48
N VAL A 276 -12.37 -0.32 -14.85
CA VAL A 276 -11.76 0.61 -13.90
C VAL A 276 -12.83 1.52 -13.30
N GLU A 277 -13.76 2.05 -14.09
CA GLU A 277 -14.89 2.84 -13.59
C GLU A 277 -15.79 2.01 -12.64
N ASP A 278 -16.06 0.75 -12.97
CA ASP A 278 -16.80 -0.19 -12.12
C ASP A 278 -16.05 -0.50 -10.80
N TYR A 279 -14.75 -0.79 -10.87
CA TYR A 279 -13.92 -1.02 -9.68
C TYR A 279 -13.75 0.24 -8.84
N GLN A 280 -13.67 1.41 -9.46
CA GLN A 280 -13.63 2.70 -8.76
C GLN A 280 -14.92 2.92 -7.98
N LYS A 281 -16.08 2.66 -8.61
CA LYS A 281 -17.38 2.75 -7.97
C LYS A 281 -17.54 1.73 -6.83
N GLN A 282 -17.12 0.49 -7.03
CA GLN A 282 -17.14 -0.54 -5.97
C GLN A 282 -16.19 -0.18 -4.82
N LYS A 283 -15.03 0.42 -5.11
CA LYS A 283 -14.11 0.91 -4.10
C LYS A 283 -14.71 2.06 -3.31
N GLU A 284 -15.35 3.03 -3.97
CA GLU A 284 -16.05 4.14 -3.31
C GLU A 284 -17.22 3.63 -2.45
N ASP A 285 -17.97 2.63 -2.92
CA ASP A 285 -19.06 1.99 -2.16
C ASP A 285 -18.52 1.22 -0.95
N ALA A 286 -17.42 0.48 -1.11
CA ALA A 286 -16.76 -0.25 -0.03
C ALA A 286 -16.05 0.69 0.97
N GLU A 287 -15.47 1.80 0.51
CA GLU A 287 -14.92 2.87 1.37
C GLU A 287 -16.03 3.61 2.12
N GLY A 288 -17.19 3.81 1.49
CA GLY A 288 -18.41 4.29 2.13
C GLY A 288 -18.85 3.37 3.26
N GLN A 289 -19.05 2.08 2.96
CA GLN A 289 -19.41 1.07 3.97
C GLN A 289 -18.36 0.94 5.10
N LEU A 290 -17.07 1.05 4.78
CA LEU A 290 -15.99 1.00 5.77
C LEU A 290 -15.94 2.26 6.64
N ASN A 291 -16.23 3.43 6.07
CA ASN A 291 -16.36 4.68 6.80
C ASN A 291 -17.62 4.69 7.66
N ASP A 292 -18.72 4.07 7.22
CA ASP A 292 -19.92 3.84 8.05
C ASP A 292 -19.59 2.90 9.23
N LEU A 293 -18.80 1.86 9.01
CA LEU A 293 -18.33 0.93 10.06
C LEU A 293 -17.41 1.58 11.09
N LYS A 294 -16.59 2.56 10.71
CA LYS A 294 -15.60 3.22 11.58
C LYS A 294 -16.06 4.55 12.16
N GLY A 295 -16.93 5.27 11.46
CA GLY A 295 -17.29 6.66 11.75
C GLY A 295 -18.68 6.82 12.37
N ASP A 296 -19.57 5.85 12.23
CA ASP A 296 -20.89 5.92 12.83
C ASP A 296 -20.85 5.42 14.28
N SER A 297 -21.18 6.29 15.23
CA SER A 297 -21.49 5.92 16.62
C SER A 297 -22.56 4.82 16.72
N GLY A 298 -23.31 4.57 15.63
CA GLY A 298 -24.27 3.49 15.39
C GLY A 298 -23.69 2.12 14.96
N SER A 299 -22.40 2.01 14.64
CA SER A 299 -21.83 0.75 14.12
C SER A 299 -21.83 -0.37 15.17
N THR A 300 -22.04 -1.62 14.75
CA THR A 300 -22.08 -2.78 15.65
C THR A 300 -20.83 -2.87 16.54
N VAL A 301 -19.64 -2.60 15.99
CA VAL A 301 -18.38 -2.59 16.74
C VAL A 301 -18.36 -1.50 17.82
N ASN A 302 -18.88 -0.31 17.50
CA ASN A 302 -18.99 0.78 18.46
C ASN A 302 -20.01 0.48 19.56
N GLN A 303 -21.11 -0.22 19.26
CA GLN A 303 -22.05 -0.67 20.31
C GLN A 303 -21.41 -1.71 21.25
N TYR A 304 -20.60 -2.65 20.74
CA TYR A 304 -19.85 -3.56 21.60
C TYR A 304 -18.79 -2.86 22.46
N ALA A 305 -18.14 -1.83 21.92
CA ALA A 305 -17.22 -1.00 22.70
C ALA A 305 -17.97 -0.18 23.77
N ALA A 306 -19.15 0.35 23.45
CA ALA A 306 -20.04 1.02 24.39
C ALA A 306 -20.47 0.07 25.52
N LEU A 307 -20.88 -1.16 25.19
CA LEU A 307 -21.19 -2.19 26.18
C LEU A 307 -20.01 -2.47 27.12
N ALA A 308 -18.80 -2.66 26.59
CA ALA A 308 -17.61 -2.85 27.42
C ALA A 308 -17.34 -1.65 28.35
N LYS A 309 -17.55 -0.42 27.86
CA LYS A 309 -17.41 0.81 28.64
C LYS A 309 -18.46 0.91 29.75
N ILE A 310 -19.72 0.55 29.46
CA ILE A 310 -20.80 0.51 30.46
C ILE A 310 -20.43 -0.46 31.58
N LEU A 311 -19.96 -1.66 31.25
CA LEU A 311 -19.59 -2.68 32.24
C LEU A 311 -18.39 -2.27 33.10
N ASP A 312 -17.37 -1.66 32.50
CA ASP A 312 -16.23 -1.15 33.26
C ASP A 312 -16.63 -0.01 34.21
N ALA A 313 -17.46 0.92 33.74
CA ALA A 313 -17.97 2.03 34.55
C ALA A 313 -18.87 1.52 35.70
N TYR A 314 -19.79 0.59 35.40
CA TYR A 314 -20.67 -0.03 36.38
C TYR A 314 -19.88 -0.76 37.47
N ARG A 315 -18.86 -1.55 37.09
CA ARG A 315 -17.96 -2.22 38.04
C ARG A 315 -17.20 -1.25 38.94
N LYS A 316 -16.86 -0.06 38.43
CA LYS A 316 -16.14 0.99 39.19
C LYS A 316 -17.07 1.86 40.03
N GLY A 317 -18.38 1.67 39.95
CA GLY A 317 -19.37 2.55 40.60
C GLY A 317 -19.49 3.93 39.95
N ASP A 318 -18.99 4.11 38.72
CA ASP A 318 -19.17 5.34 37.94
C ASP A 318 -20.54 5.33 37.24
N THR A 319 -21.58 5.65 38.01
CA THR A 319 -22.97 5.65 37.55
C THR A 319 -23.20 6.63 36.40
N ASN A 320 -22.51 7.78 36.40
CA ASN A 320 -22.69 8.81 35.38
C ASN A 320 -22.23 8.31 34.00
N THR A 321 -21.00 7.77 33.93
CA THR A 321 -20.47 7.25 32.65
C THR A 321 -21.26 6.04 32.17
N ALA A 322 -21.66 5.15 33.08
CA ALA A 322 -22.44 3.96 32.73
C ALA A 322 -23.79 4.34 32.12
N VAL A 323 -24.55 5.20 32.80
CA VAL A 323 -25.89 5.62 32.38
C VAL A 323 -25.86 6.43 31.09
N LEU A 324 -24.97 7.42 30.97
CA LEU A 324 -24.87 8.23 29.74
C LEU A 324 -24.50 7.36 28.54
N THR A 325 -23.56 6.43 28.71
CA THR A 325 -23.17 5.52 27.63
C THR A 325 -24.32 4.55 27.29
N TYR A 326 -25.08 4.07 28.27
CA TYR A 326 -26.22 3.17 28.07
C TYR A 326 -27.38 3.82 27.30
N VAL A 327 -27.72 5.07 27.62
CA VAL A 327 -28.81 5.80 26.96
C VAL A 327 -28.45 6.19 25.52
N ASP A 328 -27.17 6.47 25.25
CA ASP A 328 -26.70 6.83 23.90
C ASP A 328 -26.46 5.60 23.00
N MET A 329 -26.36 4.39 23.56
CA MET A 329 -26.07 3.16 22.84
C MET A 329 -27.29 2.66 22.03
N ASP A 330 -27.09 2.29 20.76
CA ASP A 330 -28.11 1.62 19.95
C ASP A 330 -28.17 0.12 20.30
N GLN A 331 -29.02 -0.20 21.27
CA GLN A 331 -29.23 -1.56 21.75
C GLN A 331 -29.70 -2.53 20.64
N SER A 332 -30.33 -2.05 19.57
CA SER A 332 -30.83 -2.90 18.49
C SER A 332 -29.73 -3.60 17.70
N LYS A 333 -28.49 -3.09 17.77
CA LYS A 333 -27.33 -3.67 17.09
C LYS A 333 -26.62 -4.75 17.91
N ILE A 334 -26.97 -4.92 19.18
CA ILE A 334 -26.45 -5.98 20.03
C ILE A 334 -27.35 -7.21 19.83
N THR A 335 -26.93 -8.09 18.93
CA THR A 335 -27.76 -9.23 18.49
C THR A 335 -27.34 -10.57 19.10
N ASP A 336 -26.20 -10.65 19.80
CA ASP A 336 -25.77 -11.90 20.44
C ASP A 336 -26.45 -12.07 21.80
N ASP A 337 -26.93 -13.29 22.06
CA ASP A 337 -27.69 -13.63 23.26
C ASP A 337 -26.93 -13.32 24.56
N SER A 338 -25.60 -13.49 24.57
CA SER A 338 -24.76 -13.21 25.74
C SER A 338 -24.75 -11.73 26.12
N SER A 339 -24.56 -10.84 25.15
CA SER A 339 -24.50 -9.40 25.41
C SER A 339 -25.88 -8.82 25.70
N VAL A 340 -26.93 -9.37 25.08
CA VAL A 340 -28.33 -9.04 25.43
C VAL A 340 -28.64 -9.42 26.87
N ALA A 341 -28.21 -10.61 27.34
CA ALA A 341 -28.38 -11.02 28.73
C ALA A 341 -27.68 -10.06 29.69
N ILE A 342 -26.44 -9.66 29.39
CA ILE A 342 -25.67 -8.71 30.19
C ILE A 342 -26.37 -7.34 30.27
N LEU A 343 -26.92 -6.83 29.15
CA LEU A 343 -27.67 -5.58 29.15
C LEU A 343 -28.92 -5.66 30.03
N ASN A 344 -29.63 -6.79 29.99
CA ASN A 344 -30.81 -7.00 30.82
C ASN A 344 -30.50 -7.05 32.32
N GLU A 345 -29.30 -7.51 32.71
CA GLU A 345 -28.88 -7.53 34.11
C GLU A 345 -28.70 -6.11 34.69
N ILE A 346 -28.13 -5.19 33.91
CA ILE A 346 -27.87 -3.82 34.36
C ILE A 346 -29.03 -2.85 34.08
N LYS A 347 -29.99 -3.26 33.24
CA LYS A 347 -31.08 -2.40 32.76
C LYS A 347 -31.87 -1.72 33.87
N ALA A 348 -32.26 -2.45 34.90
CA ALA A 348 -33.06 -1.91 35.99
C ALA A 348 -32.33 -0.78 36.73
N ASP A 349 -31.02 -0.94 36.99
CA ASP A 349 -30.21 0.07 37.63
C ASP A 349 -29.95 1.26 36.70
N MET A 350 -29.68 1.02 35.42
CA MET A 350 -29.49 2.10 34.45
C MET A 350 -30.76 2.95 34.32
N ASP A 351 -31.92 2.31 34.14
CA ASP A 351 -33.21 2.99 33.97
C ASP A 351 -33.62 3.74 35.26
N ALA A 352 -33.31 3.20 36.45
CA ALA A 352 -33.59 3.87 37.73
C ALA A 352 -32.74 5.13 37.96
N ASN A 353 -31.49 5.12 37.48
CA ASN A 353 -30.56 6.25 37.66
C ASN A 353 -30.60 7.25 36.48
N ALA A 354 -31.12 6.84 35.32
CA ALA A 354 -31.16 7.66 34.10
C ALA A 354 -31.76 9.05 34.30
N PRO A 355 -32.94 9.24 34.93
CA PRO A 355 -33.52 10.56 35.10
C PRO A 355 -32.58 11.55 35.82
N THR A 356 -31.97 11.12 36.93
CA THR A 356 -31.08 11.96 37.74
C THR A 356 -29.81 12.32 36.99
N VAL A 357 -29.18 11.34 36.33
CA VAL A 357 -27.93 11.56 35.59
C VAL A 357 -28.15 12.46 34.37
N LEU A 358 -29.22 12.23 33.60
CA LEU A 358 -29.54 13.02 32.42
C LEU A 358 -29.84 14.48 32.80
N MET A 359 -30.59 14.71 33.89
CA MET A 359 -30.90 16.06 34.36
C MET A 359 -29.63 16.81 34.79
N ALA A 360 -28.71 16.15 35.50
CA ALA A 360 -27.43 16.74 35.88
C ALA A 360 -26.52 17.01 34.68
N ALA A 361 -26.45 16.09 33.70
CA ALA A 361 -25.67 16.25 32.48
C ALA A 361 -26.21 17.39 31.60
N ALA A 362 -27.53 17.53 31.50
CA ALA A 362 -28.18 18.63 30.79
C ALA A 362 -27.87 19.98 31.44
N ALA A 363 -28.01 20.08 32.77
CA ALA A 363 -27.68 21.30 33.52
C ALA A 363 -26.20 21.69 33.37
N GLN A 364 -25.29 20.71 33.46
CA GLN A 364 -23.86 20.93 33.25
C GLN A 364 -23.58 21.43 31.83
N SER A 365 -24.16 20.81 30.80
CA SER A 365 -23.98 21.20 29.40
C SER A 365 -24.49 22.62 29.15
N ASN A 366 -25.65 22.97 29.71
CA ASN A 366 -26.19 24.32 29.64
C ASN A 366 -25.26 25.35 30.31
N SER A 367 -24.70 25.02 31.48
CA SER A 367 -23.80 25.94 32.21
C SER A 367 -22.52 26.29 31.44
N VAL A 368 -22.05 25.38 30.57
CA VAL A 368 -20.85 25.60 29.73
C VAL A 368 -21.20 26.16 28.34
N GLY A 369 -22.47 26.42 28.07
CA GLY A 369 -22.96 26.94 26.79
C GLY A 369 -23.12 25.89 25.69
N ASP A 370 -23.02 24.60 26.00
CA ASP A 370 -23.31 23.51 25.08
C ASP A 370 -24.82 23.22 25.08
N TYR A 371 -25.57 24.10 24.42
CA TYR A 371 -27.02 24.04 24.35
C TYR A 371 -27.53 22.82 23.58
N ASP A 372 -26.79 22.36 22.57
CA ASP A 372 -27.19 21.21 21.76
C ASP A 372 -27.12 19.91 22.58
N SER A 373 -26.05 19.72 23.36
CA SER A 373 -25.98 18.58 24.29
C SER A 373 -26.99 18.69 25.42
N ALA A 374 -27.25 19.89 25.95
CA ALA A 374 -28.26 20.09 26.98
C ALA A 374 -29.65 19.65 26.50
N LEU A 375 -30.06 20.09 25.30
CA LEU A 375 -31.33 19.69 24.70
C LEU A 375 -31.38 18.19 24.43
N ARG A 376 -30.32 17.60 23.86
CA ARG A 376 -30.25 16.14 23.62
C ARG A 376 -30.45 15.34 24.91
N TYR A 377 -29.83 15.75 26.02
CA TYR A 377 -30.01 15.06 27.30
C TYR A 377 -31.42 15.22 27.88
N TYR A 378 -32.05 16.38 27.70
CA TYR A 378 -33.46 16.57 28.08
C TYR A 378 -34.41 15.74 27.20
N GLU A 379 -34.17 15.66 25.89
CA GLU A 379 -34.93 14.80 24.98
C GLU A 379 -34.83 13.33 25.40
N ARG A 380 -33.63 12.86 25.73
CA ARG A 380 -33.43 11.52 26.29
C ARG A 380 -34.13 11.33 27.63
N TYR A 381 -34.17 12.35 28.49
CA TYR A 381 -34.95 12.29 29.74
C TYR A 381 -36.44 12.09 29.46
N MET A 382 -36.98 12.78 28.44
CA MET A 382 -38.41 12.68 28.08
C MET A 382 -38.83 11.29 27.61
N GLU A 383 -37.89 10.44 27.16
CA GLU A 383 -38.17 9.02 26.87
C GLU A 383 -38.58 8.24 28.12
N PHE A 384 -38.15 8.68 29.32
CA PHE A 384 -38.51 8.08 30.60
C PHE A 384 -39.71 8.78 31.26
N ASN A 385 -39.74 10.11 31.23
CA ASN A 385 -40.82 10.91 31.80
C ASN A 385 -41.07 12.18 30.98
N ASP A 386 -42.03 12.08 30.06
CA ASP A 386 -42.46 13.17 29.17
C ASP A 386 -43.30 14.25 29.87
N LYS A 387 -43.69 14.03 31.13
CA LYS A 387 -44.58 14.90 31.91
C LYS A 387 -43.90 15.57 33.10
N ASN A 388 -42.61 15.87 32.96
CA ASN A 388 -41.89 16.66 33.96
C ASN A 388 -41.90 18.17 33.59
N PRO A 389 -42.66 19.02 34.31
CA PRO A 389 -42.71 20.46 34.02
C PRO A 389 -41.38 21.18 34.23
N GLU A 390 -40.50 20.68 35.12
CA GLU A 390 -39.16 21.21 35.32
C GLU A 390 -38.30 21.05 34.05
N VAL A 391 -38.33 19.86 33.44
CA VAL A 391 -37.53 19.56 32.25
C VAL A 391 -38.03 20.38 31.06
N ILE A 392 -39.34 20.47 30.86
CA ILE A 392 -39.93 21.27 29.78
C ILE A 392 -39.58 22.76 29.97
N TYR A 393 -39.68 23.28 31.21
CA TYR A 393 -39.27 24.64 31.52
C TYR A 393 -37.77 24.87 31.23
N ASN A 394 -36.91 23.95 31.68
CA ASN A 394 -35.47 24.04 31.48
C ASN A 394 -35.08 23.95 29.99
N MET A 395 -35.76 23.12 29.19
CA MET A 395 -35.60 23.13 27.73
C MET A 395 -35.95 24.51 27.14
N GLY A 396 -37.04 25.13 27.61
CA GLY A 396 -37.40 26.50 27.23
C GLY A 396 -36.31 27.51 27.58
N MET A 397 -35.71 27.40 28.75
CA MET A 397 -34.57 28.23 29.17
C MET A 397 -33.34 28.02 28.28
N VAL A 398 -33.04 26.77 27.89
CA VAL A 398 -31.93 26.46 26.97
C VAL A 398 -32.19 27.06 25.59
N TYR A 399 -33.39 26.90 25.03
CA TYR A 399 -33.76 27.53 23.76
C TYR A 399 -33.63 29.06 23.81
N LYS A 400 -34.08 29.68 24.92
CA LYS A 400 -33.93 31.12 25.14
C LYS A 400 -32.46 31.53 25.19
N ALA A 401 -31.61 30.80 25.90
CA ALA A 401 -30.18 31.05 25.99
C ALA A 401 -29.46 30.89 24.63
N LYS A 402 -29.92 29.94 23.80
CA LYS A 402 -29.47 29.73 22.41
C LYS A 402 -29.93 30.85 21.45
N GLY A 403 -30.89 31.68 21.86
CA GLY A 403 -31.49 32.74 21.03
C GLY A 403 -32.68 32.27 20.18
N ASP A 404 -33.14 31.04 20.37
CA ASP A 404 -34.31 30.48 19.70
C ASP A 404 -35.58 30.80 20.50
N THR A 405 -36.08 32.02 20.28
CA THR A 405 -37.23 32.53 21.03
C THR A 405 -38.53 31.80 20.71
N ASP A 406 -38.67 31.23 19.51
CA ASP A 406 -39.90 30.57 19.09
C ASP A 406 -40.08 29.24 19.82
N ASN A 407 -39.05 28.40 19.82
CA ASN A 407 -39.07 27.14 20.55
C ASN A 407 -39.10 27.37 22.07
N ALA A 408 -38.42 28.40 22.58
CA ALA A 408 -38.50 28.77 23.99
C ALA A 408 -39.95 29.08 24.42
N ASN A 409 -40.64 29.93 23.65
CA ASN A 409 -42.03 30.28 23.92
C ASN A 409 -42.97 29.09 23.81
N GLN A 410 -42.71 28.17 22.89
CA GLN A 410 -43.46 26.92 22.78
C GLN A 410 -43.32 26.07 24.04
N MET A 411 -42.10 25.85 24.52
CA MET A 411 -41.84 25.07 25.74
C MET A 411 -42.49 25.74 26.96
N PHE A 412 -42.32 27.05 27.16
CA PHE A 412 -42.98 27.78 28.24
C PHE A 412 -44.50 27.70 28.14
N GLY A 413 -45.07 27.81 26.93
CA GLY A 413 -46.49 27.63 26.69
C GLY A 413 -47.00 26.25 27.10
N GLN A 414 -46.23 25.19 26.82
CA GLN A 414 -46.56 23.83 27.25
C GLN A 414 -46.61 23.70 28.77
N VAL A 415 -45.67 24.31 29.49
CA VAL A 415 -45.68 24.32 30.97
C VAL A 415 -46.93 25.04 31.49
N ILE A 416 -47.23 26.23 30.96
CA ILE A 416 -48.39 27.05 31.40
C ILE A 416 -49.72 26.33 31.13
N MET A 417 -49.88 25.72 29.96
CA MET A 417 -51.14 25.11 29.55
C MET A 417 -51.38 23.74 30.16
N ASN A 418 -50.33 22.92 30.27
CA ASN A 418 -50.47 21.51 30.66
C ASN A 418 -50.11 21.26 32.13
N PHE A 419 -49.42 22.19 32.79
CA PHE A 419 -48.92 22.05 34.16
C PHE A 419 -49.17 23.31 34.99
N ALA A 420 -50.38 23.88 34.89
CA ALA A 420 -50.76 25.16 35.51
C ALA A 420 -50.54 25.22 37.03
N ASP A 421 -50.64 24.09 37.73
CA ASP A 421 -50.44 24.00 39.19
C ASP A 421 -48.96 23.84 39.60
N SER A 422 -48.03 23.72 38.62
CA SER A 422 -46.60 23.59 38.91
C SER A 422 -45.96 24.96 39.20
N GLU A 423 -44.94 24.98 40.07
CA GLU A 423 -44.15 26.20 40.31
C GLU A 423 -43.47 26.74 39.03
N PHE A 424 -43.27 25.88 38.03
CA PHE A 424 -42.68 26.24 36.75
C PHE A 424 -43.66 26.96 35.82
N ALA A 425 -44.98 26.86 36.04
CA ALA A 425 -45.96 27.60 35.26
C ALA A 425 -45.87 29.11 35.53
N GLU A 426 -45.68 29.53 36.79
CA GLU A 426 -45.47 30.94 37.12
C GLU A 426 -44.13 31.45 36.57
N LYS A 427 -43.04 30.68 36.75
CA LYS A 427 -41.74 31.01 36.15
C LYS A 427 -41.82 31.14 34.63
N ALA A 428 -42.57 30.26 33.96
CA ALA A 428 -42.77 30.32 32.51
C ALA A 428 -43.60 31.54 32.08
N LYS A 429 -44.56 32.01 32.89
CA LYS A 429 -45.32 33.25 32.61
C LYS A 429 -44.41 34.48 32.67
N GLU A 430 -43.55 34.57 33.70
CA GLU A 430 -42.57 35.63 33.85
C GLU A 430 -41.62 35.69 32.64
N GLU A 431 -41.10 34.54 32.22
CA GLU A 431 -40.18 34.45 31.07
C GLU A 431 -40.83 34.86 29.74
N ARG A 432 -42.16 34.76 29.62
CA ARG A 432 -42.95 35.21 28.47
C ARG A 432 -43.46 36.65 28.58
N GLY A 433 -43.27 37.31 29.73
CA GLY A 433 -43.67 38.70 29.96
C GLY A 433 -45.15 38.91 30.27
N TYR A 434 -45.81 37.94 30.91
CA TYR A 434 -47.20 38.05 31.38
C TYR A 434 -47.35 38.74 32.75
#